data_AF-A0A212AAV0-F1
#
_entry.id   AF-A0A212AAV0-F1
#
_cell.length_a   1.000
_cell.length_b   1.000
_cell.length_c   1.000
_cell.angle_alpha   90.00
_cell.angle_beta   90.00
_cell.angle_gamma   90.00
#
_symmetry.space_group_name_H-M   'P 1'
#
loop_
_entity.id
_entity.type
_entity.pdbx_description
1 polymer ?
#
loop_
_entity_poly.entity_id
_entity_poly.type
_entity_poly.pdbx_seq_one_letter_code
_entity_poly.pdbx_strand_id
1 'polypeptide(L)'
;MTIGELERRAGIEQTPEARAQFWKPFAHLEARAMLDAARQELYRLIEAQSQGDDEPADGVTAQEHKALRAFASEHGRCWKAELRKQWMSASAEPVLHRLRNRLGPSWLVRFRLDR
;
A
#
# COMPACT_ATOMS: atom_id res chain seq x y z
N MET A 1 -23.02 -8.20 4.37
CA MET A 1 -22.42 -7.57 3.18
C MET A 1 -23.07 -8.16 1.94
N THR A 2 -23.50 -7.35 0.98
CA THR A 2 -24.16 -7.84 -0.25
C THR A 2 -23.13 -8.15 -1.34
N ILE A 3 -23.49 -8.95 -2.34
CA ILE A 3 -22.63 -9.24 -3.49
C ILE A 3 -22.27 -7.97 -4.26
N GLY A 4 -23.22 -7.04 -4.47
CA GLY A 4 -22.95 -5.75 -5.10
C GLY A 4 -21.96 -4.87 -4.32
N GLU A 5 -21.97 -4.94 -2.99
CA GLU A 5 -20.98 -4.25 -2.15
C GLU A 5 -19.58 -4.84 -2.31
N LEU A 6 -19.49 -6.16 -2.40
CA LEU A 6 -18.24 -6.88 -2.66
C LEU A 6 -17.67 -6.55 -4.05
N GLU A 7 -18.51 -6.55 -5.10
CA GLU A 7 -18.12 -6.18 -6.46
C GLU A 7 -17.51 -4.78 -6.51
N ARG A 8 -18.16 -3.79 -5.87
CA ARG A 8 -17.62 -2.41 -5.77
C ARG A 8 -16.27 -2.35 -5.07
N ARG A 9 -16.12 -3.01 -3.93
CA ARG A 9 -14.87 -3.02 -3.16
C ARG A 9 -13.75 -3.79 -3.87
N ALA A 10 -14.10 -4.79 -4.68
CA ALA A 10 -13.17 -5.52 -5.52
C ALA A 10 -12.74 -4.74 -6.78
N GLY A 11 -13.20 -3.49 -6.96
CA GLY A 11 -12.86 -2.67 -8.11
C GLY A 11 -13.55 -3.10 -9.41
N ILE A 12 -14.59 -3.95 -9.33
CA ILE A 12 -15.34 -4.39 -10.50
C ILE A 12 -16.28 -3.27 -10.94
N GLU A 13 -16.18 -2.90 -12.21
CA GLU A 13 -17.09 -1.92 -12.81
C GLU A 13 -18.54 -2.39 -12.68
N GLN A 14 -19.44 -1.50 -12.26
CA GLN A 14 -20.86 -1.83 -12.09
C GLN A 14 -21.64 -1.89 -13.41
N THR A 15 -20.95 -2.12 -14.54
CA THR A 15 -21.56 -2.32 -15.85
C THR A 15 -22.03 -3.77 -16.02
N PRO A 16 -23.12 -4.02 -16.76
CA PRO A 16 -23.58 -5.38 -17.04
C PRO A 16 -22.50 -6.27 -17.67
N GLU A 17 -21.69 -5.72 -18.56
CA GLU A 17 -20.62 -6.45 -19.25
C GLU A 17 -19.50 -6.88 -18.30
N ALA A 18 -19.00 -5.98 -17.45
CA ALA A 18 -17.92 -6.29 -16.50
C ALA A 18 -18.35 -7.34 -15.48
N ARG A 19 -19.60 -7.26 -15.00
CA ARG A 19 -20.18 -8.28 -14.13
C ARG A 19 -20.29 -9.62 -14.86
N ALA A 20 -20.88 -9.65 -16.05
CA ALA A 20 -21.00 -10.89 -16.81
C ALA A 20 -19.64 -11.56 -17.07
N GLN A 21 -18.60 -10.77 -17.36
CA GLN A 21 -17.24 -11.25 -17.54
C GLN A 21 -16.66 -11.85 -16.24
N PHE A 22 -16.90 -11.22 -15.09
CA PHE A 22 -16.49 -11.74 -13.77
C PHE A 22 -17.23 -13.03 -13.41
N TRP A 23 -18.52 -13.15 -13.72
CA TRP A 23 -19.34 -14.31 -13.39
C TRP A 23 -19.14 -15.49 -14.35
N LYS A 24 -18.63 -15.25 -15.58
CA LYS A 24 -18.42 -16.25 -16.62
C LYS A 24 -17.64 -17.51 -16.17
N PRO A 25 -16.56 -17.41 -15.38
CA PRO A 25 -15.83 -18.59 -14.90
C PRO A 25 -16.64 -19.46 -13.95
N PHE A 26 -17.65 -18.93 -13.26
CA PHE A 26 -18.43 -19.65 -12.24
C PHE A 26 -19.78 -20.16 -12.76
N ALA A 27 -20.16 -19.83 -14.00
CA ALA A 27 -21.47 -20.16 -14.57
C ALA A 27 -21.74 -21.67 -14.72
N HIS A 28 -20.71 -22.49 -14.61
CA HIS A 28 -20.81 -23.96 -14.67
C HIS A 28 -21.10 -24.60 -13.29
N LEU A 29 -21.09 -23.81 -12.22
CA LEU A 29 -21.29 -24.28 -10.85
C LEU A 29 -22.76 -24.18 -10.45
N GLU A 30 -23.19 -25.09 -9.57
CA GLU A 30 -24.49 -25.02 -8.92
C GLU A 30 -24.63 -23.72 -8.10
N ALA A 31 -25.85 -23.20 -7.99
CA ALA A 31 -26.13 -21.85 -7.49
C ALA A 31 -25.43 -21.50 -6.16
N ARG A 32 -25.32 -22.46 -5.24
CA ARG A 32 -24.63 -22.24 -3.96
C ARG A 32 -23.11 -22.18 -4.11
N ALA A 33 -22.54 -23.12 -4.87
CA ALA A 33 -21.09 -23.19 -5.11
C ALA A 33 -20.60 -21.99 -5.92
N MET A 34 -21.39 -21.52 -6.90
CA MET A 34 -21.14 -20.30 -7.65
C MET A 34 -20.99 -19.09 -6.74
N LEU A 35 -21.92 -18.89 -5.79
CA LEU A 35 -21.90 -17.76 -4.87
C LEU A 35 -20.73 -17.82 -3.89
N ASP A 36 -20.41 -19.00 -3.35
CA ASP A 36 -19.30 -19.16 -2.41
C ASP A 36 -17.94 -18.98 -3.11
N ALA A 37 -17.75 -19.53 -4.32
CA ALA A 37 -16.53 -19.37 -5.11
C ALA A 37 -16.33 -17.92 -5.57
N ALA A 38 -17.37 -17.27 -6.10
CA ALA A 38 -17.31 -15.88 -6.51
C ALA A 38 -17.02 -14.95 -5.32
N ARG A 39 -17.60 -15.23 -4.15
CA ARG A 39 -17.32 -14.45 -2.93
C ARG A 39 -15.86 -14.57 -2.50
N GLN A 40 -15.26 -15.75 -2.57
CA GLN A 40 -13.85 -15.95 -2.26
C GLN A 40 -12.94 -15.15 -3.20
N GLU A 41 -13.25 -15.15 -4.50
CA GLU A 41 -12.48 -14.38 -5.47
C GLU A 41 -12.64 -12.86 -5.26
N LEU A 42 -13.84 -12.38 -4.92
CA LEU A 42 -14.04 -10.98 -4.54
C LEU A 42 -13.22 -10.61 -3.30
N TYR A 43 -13.18 -11.47 -2.28
CA TYR A 43 -12.33 -11.23 -1.11
C TYR A 43 -10.85 -11.21 -1.46
N ARG A 44 -10.39 -12.11 -2.34
CA ARG A 44 -9.01 -12.14 -2.83
C ARG A 44 -8.63 -10.85 -3.53
N LEU A 45 -9.50 -10.32 -4.41
CA LEU A 45 -9.28 -9.05 -5.11
C LEU A 45 -9.26 -7.87 -4.14
N ILE A 46 -10.14 -7.86 -3.13
CA ILE A 46 -10.15 -6.83 -2.09
C ILE A 46 -8.86 -6.87 -1.26
N GLU A 47 -8.39 -8.05 -0.89
CA GLU A 47 -7.16 -8.24 -0.12
C GLU A 47 -5.92 -7.83 -0.94
N ALA A 48 -5.87 -8.22 -2.22
CA ALA A 48 -4.80 -7.83 -3.13
C ALA A 48 -4.75 -6.32 -3.37
N GLN A 49 -5.90 -5.64 -3.49
CA GLN A 49 -5.96 -4.18 -3.55
C GLN A 49 -5.53 -3.54 -2.23
N SER A 50 -5.95 -4.10 -1.09
CA SER A 50 -5.54 -3.61 0.24
C SER A 50 -4.02 -3.75 0.47
N GLN A 51 -3.36 -4.74 -0.17
CA GLN A 51 -1.91 -4.88 -0.15
C GLN A 51 -1.18 -3.88 -1.08
N GLY A 52 -1.87 -3.32 -2.08
CA GLY A 52 -1.38 -2.24 -2.93
C GLY A 52 -1.59 -0.84 -2.33
N ASP A 53 -2.61 -0.69 -1.48
CA ASP A 53 -2.92 0.50 -0.69
C ASP A 53 -2.15 0.57 0.66
N ASP A 54 -1.20 -0.34 0.90
CA ASP A 54 -0.14 -0.12 1.92
C ASP A 54 0.89 0.92 1.43
N GLU A 55 0.41 1.93 0.70
CA GLU A 55 1.08 3.22 0.59
C GLU A 55 0.73 3.92 1.90
N PRO A 56 1.62 3.91 2.91
CA PRO A 56 1.24 4.45 4.20
C PRO A 56 0.91 5.92 4.02
N ALA A 57 -0.05 6.40 4.82
CA ALA A 57 -0.66 7.72 4.72
C ALA A 57 0.32 8.92 4.62
N ASP A 58 1.61 8.71 4.90
CA ASP A 58 2.70 9.67 4.79
C ASP A 58 3.48 9.64 3.45
N GLY A 59 3.14 8.74 2.52
CA GLY A 59 3.78 8.60 1.21
C GLY A 59 5.17 7.99 1.27
N VAL A 60 5.42 7.03 2.17
CA VAL A 60 6.74 6.41 2.40
C VAL A 60 6.62 4.89 2.35
N THR A 61 7.23 4.19 1.42
CA THR A 61 7.12 2.72 1.36
C THR A 61 7.55 2.01 2.65
N ALA A 62 7.04 0.79 2.90
CA ALA A 62 7.43 -0.01 4.06
C ALA A 62 8.96 -0.19 4.20
N GLN A 63 9.67 -0.29 3.07
CA GLN A 63 11.14 -0.36 3.03
C GLN A 63 11.79 0.95 3.50
N GLU A 64 11.30 2.10 3.06
CA GLU A 64 11.77 3.41 3.50
C GLU A 64 11.46 3.63 5.00
N HIS A 65 10.29 3.21 5.49
CA HIS A 65 9.97 3.22 6.92
C HIS A 65 10.93 2.36 7.74
N LYS A 66 11.33 1.19 7.22
CA LYS A 66 12.30 0.31 7.88
C LYS A 66 13.68 0.95 7.93
N ALA A 67 14.14 1.53 6.82
CA ALA A 67 15.42 2.23 6.75
C ALA A 67 15.45 3.45 7.70
N LEU A 68 14.38 4.25 7.73
CA LEU A 68 14.24 5.38 8.65
C LEU A 68 14.23 4.93 10.11
N ARG A 69 13.57 3.82 10.44
CA ARG A 69 13.57 3.25 11.80
C ARG A 69 14.94 2.74 12.23
N ALA A 70 15.65 2.03 11.34
CA ALA A 70 17.02 1.60 11.59
C ALA A 70 17.93 2.81 11.84
N PHE A 71 17.91 3.78 10.93
CA PHE A 71 18.70 5.00 11.03
C PHE A 71 18.37 5.82 12.29
N ALA A 72 17.08 5.94 12.63
CA ALA A 72 16.64 6.62 13.85
C ALA A 72 17.10 5.90 15.12
N SER A 73 17.15 4.57 15.09
CA SER A 73 17.63 3.76 16.23
C SER A 73 19.15 3.90 16.42
N GLU A 74 19.92 3.98 15.33
CA GLU A 74 21.37 4.16 15.36
C GLU A 74 21.79 5.56 15.82
N HIS A 75 21.09 6.60 15.36
CA HIS A 75 21.45 8.00 15.64
C HIS A 75 20.65 8.66 16.79
N GLY A 76 19.65 7.96 17.35
CA GLY A 76 18.87 8.42 18.48
C GLY A 76 18.11 9.73 18.23
N ARG A 77 17.95 10.57 19.27
CA ARG A 77 17.09 11.79 19.21
C ARG A 77 17.47 12.80 18.12
N CYS A 78 18.72 12.80 17.67
CA CYS A 78 19.23 13.73 16.66
C CYS A 78 19.21 13.16 15.23
N TRP A 79 18.58 12.00 15.01
CA TRP A 79 18.58 11.30 13.73
C TRP A 79 18.14 12.18 12.55
N LYS A 80 17.13 13.05 12.73
CA LYS A 80 16.69 13.96 11.65
C LYS A 80 17.77 14.96 11.23
N ALA A 81 18.54 15.47 12.18
CA ALA A 81 19.63 16.41 11.91
C ALA A 81 20.77 15.70 11.18
N GLU A 82 21.10 14.48 11.61
CA GLU A 82 22.14 13.68 10.98
C GLU A 82 21.75 13.22 9.57
N LEU A 83 20.49 12.81 9.39
CA LEU A 83 19.96 12.47 8.07
C LEU A 83 20.04 13.65 7.10
N ARG A 84 19.71 14.87 7.56
CA ARG A 84 19.87 16.09 6.76
C ARG A 84 21.33 16.34 6.38
N LYS A 85 22.28 16.13 7.30
CA LYS A 85 23.72 16.25 6.97
C LYS A 85 24.13 15.22 5.92
N GLN A 86 23.74 13.96 6.08
CA GLN A 86 24.06 12.90 5.12
C GLN A 86 23.42 13.14 3.75
N TRP A 87 22.22 13.72 3.70
CA TRP A 87 21.61 14.16 2.46
C TRP A 87 22.42 15.26 1.76
N MET A 88 22.99 16.21 2.51
CA MET A 88 23.82 17.27 1.94
C MET A 88 25.19 16.76 1.48
N SER A 89 25.76 15.77 2.18
CA SER A 89 27.05 15.15 1.80
C SER A 89 26.92 14.01 0.79
N ALA A 90 25.71 13.72 0.30
CA ALA A 90 25.43 12.58 -0.58
C ALA A 90 25.92 11.22 -0.04
N SER A 91 25.94 11.07 1.28
CA SER A 91 26.46 9.89 1.99
C SER A 91 25.35 9.03 2.61
N ALA A 92 24.08 9.36 2.38
CA ALA A 92 22.96 8.59 2.91
C ALA A 92 22.78 7.27 2.16
N GLU A 93 22.08 6.33 2.77
CA GLU A 93 21.70 5.08 2.10
C GLU A 93 20.88 5.37 0.83
N PRO A 94 21.04 4.61 -0.28
CA PRO A 94 20.30 4.83 -1.52
C PRO A 94 18.78 4.90 -1.35
N VAL A 95 18.21 4.14 -0.39
CA VAL A 95 16.77 4.20 -0.05
C VAL A 95 16.40 5.57 0.51
N LEU A 96 17.21 6.12 1.43
CA LEU A 96 16.99 7.44 2.02
C LEU A 96 17.24 8.59 1.02
N HIS A 97 18.11 8.39 0.03
CA HIS A 97 18.27 9.32 -1.08
C HIS A 97 17.07 9.36 -2.02
N ARG A 98 16.49 8.20 -2.36
CA ARG A 98 15.25 8.13 -3.14
C ARG A 98 14.09 8.82 -2.43
N LEU A 99 13.98 8.59 -1.12
CA LEU A 99 13.01 9.26 -0.26
C LEU A 99 13.14 10.78 -0.33
N ARG A 100 14.38 11.31 -0.21
CA ARG A 100 14.66 12.75 -0.37
C ARG A 100 14.21 13.25 -1.75
N ASN A 101 14.52 12.53 -2.83
CA ASN A 101 14.18 12.96 -4.19
C ASN A 101 12.67 12.98 -4.42
N ARG A 102 11.91 12.09 -3.77
CA ARG A 102 10.46 11.97 -3.92
C ARG A 102 9.68 12.98 -3.08
N LEU A 103 10.03 13.11 -1.80
CA LEU A 103 9.25 13.89 -0.82
C LEU A 103 9.88 15.23 -0.45
N GLY A 104 11.15 15.41 -0.79
CA GLY A 104 11.91 16.61 -0.47
C GLY A 104 12.32 16.70 1.01
N PRO A 105 13.24 17.63 1.34
CA PRO A 105 13.74 17.80 2.70
C PRO A 105 12.72 18.41 3.66
N SER A 106 11.71 19.11 3.15
CA SER A 106 10.65 19.74 3.94
C SER A 106 9.71 18.71 4.58
N TRP A 107 9.50 17.58 3.90
CA TRP A 107 8.67 16.48 4.39
C TRP A 107 9.20 15.91 5.72
N LEU A 108 10.52 15.74 5.85
CA LEU A 108 11.16 15.22 7.07
C LEU A 108 10.84 16.04 8.35
N VAL A 109 10.59 17.34 8.18
CA VAL A 109 10.22 18.23 9.29
C VAL A 109 8.85 17.85 9.86
N ARG A 110 7.89 17.55 8.97
CA ARG A 110 6.51 17.18 9.34
C ARG A 110 6.38 15.71 9.74
N PHE A 111 7.20 14.85 9.13
CA PHE A 111 7.18 13.42 9.37
C PHE A 111 7.43 13.08 10.83
N ARG A 112 6.65 12.16 11.39
CA ARG A 112 6.82 11.63 12.74
C ARG A 112 7.05 10.13 12.63
N LEU A 113 8.14 9.68 13.24
CA LEU A 113 8.33 8.26 13.48
C LEU A 113 7.39 7.92 14.65
N ASP A 114 6.25 7.31 14.35
CA ASP A 114 5.43 6.73 15.41
C ASP A 114 6.19 5.54 16.03
N ARG A 115 6.07 5.38 17.35
CA ARG A 115 6.97 4.56 18.17
C ARG A 115 6.64 3.08 18.07
#